data_AF-A0A0R0H655-F1
#
_entry.id   AF-A0A0R0H655-F1
#
_cell.length_a   1.000
_cell.length_b   1.000
_cell.length_c   1.000
_cell.angle_alpha   90.00
_cell.angle_beta   90.00
_cell.angle_gamma   90.00
#
_symmetry.space_group_name_H-M   'P 1'
#
loop_
_entity.id
_entity.type
_entity.pdbx_description
1 polymer ?
#
loop_
_entity_poly.entity_id
_entity_poly.type
_entity_poly.pdbx_seq_one_letter_code
_entity_poly.pdbx_strand_id
1 'polypeptide(L)'
;MVYIRCGTLNSFHCATEISALLTPPSPLQVQEHYHNLLSARGCSGITVKQDGNSGKGLYADMDFKEGELVLKDPMLVGAQHPLNKIDCLVCSFCFRFVGSIELQIGRKLYMQQLRANESHGCDVGSSSKHCHEMDSSDEEESTQQCTSGSPKTKVPLPEDVVQSLMNGQLVLPFSEKFSLPPAVPCPGGCGEAYYCSMSCAEVDWESSHSLLCTVESSDSARREALLKFIKHANKQMIYSSLLQRWWDCIALPDDVDSSDEASFRLQIKMLAFESLQLLKKAIFDKECESLFSLEIYGNIIGIFELNNL
;
A
#
# COMPACT_ATOMS: atom_id res chain seq x y z
N MET A 1 19.35 -15.43 9.25
CA MET A 1 20.10 -14.74 10.34
C MET A 1 20.12 -13.27 9.97
N VAL A 2 19.20 -12.48 10.53
CA VAL A 2 19.08 -11.05 10.21
C VAL A 2 20.13 -10.31 11.04
N TYR A 3 21.16 -9.79 10.37
CA TYR A 3 22.14 -8.90 10.99
C TYR A 3 21.57 -7.49 10.98
N ILE A 4 21.05 -7.03 12.12
CA ILE A 4 20.85 -5.60 12.34
C ILE A 4 22.24 -5.04 12.69
N ARG A 5 22.90 -4.40 11.71
CA ARG A 5 24.08 -3.58 11.99
C ARG A 5 23.61 -2.35 12.76
N CYS A 6 23.72 -2.40 14.09
CA CYS A 6 23.58 -1.21 14.91
C CYS A 6 24.75 -0.28 14.56
N GLY A 7 24.47 0.78 13.80
CA GLY A 7 25.39 1.88 13.58
C GLY A 7 25.88 2.39 14.94
N THR A 8 27.17 2.68 15.01
CA THR A 8 27.87 3.24 16.17
C THR A 8 27.22 4.54 16.64
N LEU A 9 26.25 4.42 17.56
CA LEU A 9 25.75 5.51 18.38
C LEU A 9 25.87 5.08 19.84
N ASN A 10 26.79 5.71 20.55
CA ASN A 10 27.02 5.56 21.97
C ASN A 10 25.74 5.88 22.76
N SER A 11 24.95 4.85 23.07
CA SER A 11 23.82 4.94 24.02
C SER A 11 23.65 3.59 24.73
N PHE A 12 24.44 3.40 25.78
CA PHE A 12 24.42 2.23 26.67
C PHE A 12 23.19 2.15 27.62
N HIS A 13 22.09 2.85 27.34
CA HIS A 13 20.98 2.99 28.28
C HIS A 13 19.94 1.85 28.26
N CYS A 14 19.97 0.93 27.28
CA CYS A 14 19.00 -0.16 27.18
C CYS A 14 19.63 -1.54 26.90
N ALA A 15 20.93 -1.72 27.19
CA ALA A 15 21.65 -2.94 26.79
C ALA A 15 21.06 -4.21 27.43
N THR A 16 20.60 -4.10 28.67
CA THR A 16 19.99 -5.22 29.42
C THR A 16 18.61 -5.56 28.88
N GLU A 17 17.79 -4.56 28.55
CA GLU A 17 16.45 -4.69 27.99
C GLU A 17 16.52 -5.28 26.57
N ILE A 18 17.46 -4.80 25.74
CA ILE A 18 17.72 -5.35 24.42
C ILE A 18 18.18 -6.81 24.55
N SER A 19 19.10 -7.10 25.47
CA SER A 19 19.55 -8.49 25.70
C SER A 19 18.40 -9.38 26.16
N ALA A 20 17.49 -8.89 27.00
CA ALA A 20 16.32 -9.63 27.44
C ALA A 20 15.33 -9.90 26.29
N LEU A 21 15.06 -8.89 25.43
CA LEU A 21 14.20 -9.03 24.25
C LEU A 21 14.75 -10.00 23.21
N LEU A 22 16.08 -10.08 23.08
CA LEU A 22 16.74 -10.92 22.09
C LEU A 22 17.06 -12.33 22.62
N THR A 23 16.90 -12.60 23.92
CA THR A 23 17.15 -13.93 24.49
C THR A 23 16.07 -14.90 24.00
N PRO A 24 16.41 -15.94 23.24
CA PRO A 24 15.41 -16.87 22.73
C PRO A 24 14.84 -17.70 23.89
N PRO A 25 13.52 -17.93 23.93
CA PRO A 25 12.92 -18.87 24.88
C PRO A 25 13.48 -20.28 24.64
N SER A 26 13.53 -21.09 25.70
CA SER A 26 13.98 -22.48 25.58
C SER A 26 13.05 -23.30 24.66
N PRO A 27 13.54 -24.36 24.01
CA PRO A 27 12.72 -25.20 23.13
C PRO A 27 11.45 -25.75 23.82
N LEU A 28 11.55 -26.11 25.10
CA LEU A 28 10.42 -26.58 25.91
C LEU A 28 9.36 -25.49 26.12
N GLN A 29 9.77 -24.26 26.45
CA GLN A 29 8.85 -23.13 26.62
C GLN A 29 8.14 -22.78 25.31
N VAL A 30 8.86 -22.87 24.18
CA VAL A 30 8.26 -22.65 22.85
C VAL A 30 7.22 -23.72 22.54
N GLN A 31 7.53 -24.99 22.80
CA GLN A 31 6.62 -26.11 22.55
C GLN A 31 5.37 -26.03 23.44
N GLU A 32 5.54 -25.73 24.73
CA GLU A 32 4.44 -25.54 25.67
C GLU A 32 3.55 -24.34 25.27
N HIS A 33 4.15 -23.23 24.86
CA HIS A 33 3.41 -22.06 24.38
C HIS A 33 2.50 -22.40 23.20
N TYR A 34 3.00 -23.08 22.17
CA TYR A 34 2.18 -23.44 21.02
C TYR A 34 1.14 -24.51 21.33
N HIS A 35 1.47 -25.48 22.20
CA HIS A 35 0.48 -26.45 22.67
C HIS A 35 -0.70 -25.77 23.37
N ASN A 36 -0.40 -24.84 24.29
CA ASN A 36 -1.41 -24.07 24.99
C ASN A 36 -2.22 -23.17 24.05
N LEU A 37 -1.56 -22.53 23.07
CA LEU A 37 -2.21 -21.69 22.07
C LEU A 37 -3.20 -22.51 21.21
N LEU A 38 -2.77 -23.65 20.68
CA LEU A 38 -3.61 -24.53 19.86
C LEU A 38 -4.79 -25.09 20.66
N SER A 39 -4.54 -25.52 21.90
CA SER A 39 -5.57 -26.00 22.83
C SER A 39 -6.61 -24.92 23.13
N ALA A 40 -6.18 -23.70 23.47
CA ALA A 40 -7.08 -22.57 23.76
C ALA A 40 -7.91 -22.14 22.55
N ARG A 41 -7.42 -22.37 21.33
CA ARG A 41 -8.13 -22.09 20.07
C ARG A 41 -9.04 -23.24 19.62
N GLY A 42 -9.09 -24.35 20.36
CA GLY A 42 -9.85 -25.54 19.97
C GLY A 42 -9.33 -26.19 18.68
N CYS A 43 -8.05 -25.96 18.34
CA CYS A 43 -7.43 -26.53 17.15
C CYS A 43 -6.81 -27.88 17.50
N SER A 44 -7.40 -28.96 16.99
CA SER A 44 -6.90 -30.33 17.14
C SER A 44 -6.22 -30.83 15.87
N GLY A 45 -5.32 -31.81 16.00
CA GLY A 45 -4.75 -32.49 14.84
C GLY A 45 -3.61 -31.74 14.15
N ILE A 46 -3.13 -30.65 14.74
CA ILE A 46 -1.94 -29.94 14.31
C ILE A 46 -0.98 -29.72 15.47
N THR A 47 0.31 -29.66 15.15
CA THR A 47 1.38 -29.41 16.12
C THR A 47 2.46 -28.53 15.50
N VAL A 48 3.14 -27.74 16.32
CA VAL A 48 4.28 -26.93 15.88
C VAL A 48 5.56 -27.71 16.18
N LYS A 49 6.37 -27.96 15.16
CA LYS A 49 7.71 -28.55 15.30
C LYS A 49 8.75 -27.58 14.77
N GLN A 50 9.95 -27.65 15.31
CA GLN A 50 11.09 -26.88 14.82
C GLN A 50 12.12 -27.84 14.22
N ASP A 51 12.48 -27.61 12.96
CA ASP A 51 13.56 -28.32 12.29
C ASP A 51 14.76 -27.39 12.11
N GLY A 52 15.97 -27.95 12.17
CA GLY A 52 17.23 -27.20 12.10
C GLY A 52 17.45 -26.47 10.77
N ASN A 53 16.79 -26.91 9.69
CA ASN A 53 16.98 -26.37 8.35
C ASN A 53 15.94 -25.32 7.95
N SER A 54 14.70 -25.45 8.41
CA SER A 54 13.56 -24.63 7.95
C SER A 54 12.91 -23.77 9.03
N GLY A 55 13.42 -23.83 10.27
CA GLY A 55 12.83 -23.13 11.40
C GLY A 55 11.56 -23.82 11.90
N LYS A 56 10.56 -23.05 12.31
CA LYS A 56 9.30 -23.57 12.87
C LYS A 56 8.30 -23.87 11.76
N GLY A 57 7.60 -24.98 11.86
CA GLY A 57 6.55 -25.40 10.93
C GLY A 57 5.34 -25.99 11.65
N LEU A 58 4.20 -25.95 10.95
CA LEU A 58 2.95 -26.60 11.34
C LEU A 58 2.88 -27.98 10.68
N TYR A 59 2.58 -29.01 11.48
CA TYR A 59 2.53 -30.40 11.04
C TYR A 59 1.19 -31.00 11.44
N ALA A 60 0.64 -31.84 10.57
CA ALA A 60 -0.50 -32.67 10.92
C ALA A 60 -0.08 -33.71 11.96
N ASP A 61 -0.96 -33.92 12.95
CA ASP A 61 -0.87 -34.96 13.98
C ASP A 61 -1.99 -36.01 13.82
N MET A 62 -2.86 -35.82 12.81
CA MET A 62 -3.88 -36.76 12.37
C MET A 62 -4.16 -36.58 10.87
N ASP A 63 -4.91 -37.51 10.27
CA ASP A 63 -5.36 -37.39 8.89
C ASP A 63 -6.53 -36.40 8.77
N PHE A 64 -6.47 -35.52 7.76
CA PHE A 64 -7.55 -34.59 7.41
C PHE A 64 -8.21 -34.99 6.09
N LYS A 65 -9.52 -34.73 5.97
CA LYS A 65 -10.24 -34.87 4.70
C LYS A 65 -10.18 -33.56 3.90
N GLU A 66 -10.33 -33.67 2.59
CA GLU A 66 -10.46 -32.50 1.73
C GLU A 66 -11.66 -31.63 2.17
N GLY A 67 -11.43 -30.33 2.32
CA GLY A 67 -12.43 -29.37 2.80
C GLY A 67 -12.58 -29.29 4.32
N GLU A 68 -11.82 -30.07 5.09
CA GLU A 68 -11.85 -30.01 6.55
C GLU A 68 -11.17 -28.75 7.11
N LEU A 69 -11.78 -28.13 8.12
CA LEU A 69 -11.22 -26.95 8.77
C LEU A 69 -10.07 -27.34 9.70
N VAL A 70 -8.84 -27.04 9.28
CA VAL A 70 -7.62 -27.34 10.05
C VAL A 70 -7.31 -26.27 11.11
N LEU A 71 -7.45 -25.00 10.75
CA LEU A 71 -7.10 -23.87 11.62
C LEU A 71 -8.00 -22.68 11.29
N LYS A 72 -8.52 -22.03 12.33
CA LYS A 72 -9.19 -20.72 12.24
C LYS A 72 -8.51 -19.76 13.18
N ASP A 73 -7.71 -18.84 12.62
CA ASP A 73 -6.99 -17.85 13.40
C ASP A 73 -7.65 -16.47 13.26
N PRO A 74 -8.12 -15.85 14.36
CA PRO A 74 -8.54 -14.46 14.31
C PRO A 74 -7.32 -13.56 14.10
N MET A 75 -7.45 -12.63 13.16
CA MET A 75 -6.43 -11.63 12.90
C MET A 75 -6.11 -10.84 14.19
N LEU A 76 -4.83 -10.75 14.54
CA LEU A 76 -4.37 -10.02 15.73
C LEU A 76 -4.63 -8.51 15.60
N VAL A 77 -4.20 -7.93 14.48
CA VAL A 77 -4.47 -6.55 14.06
C VAL A 77 -4.54 -6.54 12.54
N GLY A 78 -5.43 -5.72 11.98
CA GLY A 78 -5.44 -5.45 10.55
C GLY A 78 -5.73 -3.99 10.27
N ALA A 79 -5.19 -3.51 9.17
CA ALA A 79 -5.43 -2.16 8.69
C ALA A 79 -5.72 -2.21 7.19
N GLN A 80 -6.66 -1.38 6.75
CA GLN A 80 -6.90 -1.20 5.32
C GLN A 80 -5.68 -0.55 4.68
N HIS A 81 -5.18 -1.14 3.59
CA HIS A 81 -4.06 -0.60 2.84
C HIS A 81 -4.38 0.83 2.34
N PRO A 82 -3.46 1.81 2.42
CA PRO A 82 -3.73 3.20 2.02
C PRO A 82 -4.23 3.35 0.59
N LEU A 83 -3.66 2.59 -0.37
CA LEU A 83 -4.13 2.62 -1.76
C LEU A 83 -5.55 2.06 -1.91
N ASN A 84 -5.94 1.12 -1.06
CA ASN A 84 -7.29 0.56 -1.08
C ASN A 84 -8.32 1.55 -0.51
N LYS A 85 -7.93 2.45 0.40
CA LYS A 85 -8.80 3.54 0.92
C LYS A 85 -9.30 4.50 -0.16
N ILE A 86 -8.59 4.56 -1.28
CA ILE A 86 -8.93 5.40 -2.44
C ILE A 86 -10.03 4.74 -3.27
N ASP A 87 -10.00 3.41 -3.39
CA ASP A 87 -10.98 2.66 -4.19
C ASP A 87 -12.22 2.28 -3.39
N CYS A 88 -12.11 2.10 -2.08
CA CYS A 88 -13.23 1.73 -1.24
C CYS A 88 -13.16 2.27 0.19
N LEU A 89 -14.33 2.60 0.70
CA LEU A 89 -14.54 2.89 2.12
C LEU A 89 -15.08 1.64 2.80
N VAL A 90 -14.31 1.10 3.75
CA VAL A 90 -14.69 -0.10 4.50
C VAL A 90 -14.61 0.14 6.00
N CYS A 91 -15.28 -0.72 6.77
CA CYS A 91 -15.12 -0.76 8.20
C CYS A 91 -13.66 -1.05 8.57
N SER A 92 -13.05 -0.21 9.40
CA SER A 92 -11.65 -0.34 9.82
C SER A 92 -11.38 -1.60 10.67
N PHE A 93 -12.43 -2.25 11.18
CA PHE A 93 -12.32 -3.49 11.96
C PHE A 93 -12.60 -4.76 11.15
N CYS A 94 -13.77 -4.84 10.48
CA CYS A 94 -14.22 -6.05 9.78
C CYS A 94 -14.08 -5.99 8.25
N PHE A 95 -13.58 -4.89 7.70
CA PHE A 95 -13.32 -4.66 6.27
C PHE A 95 -14.51 -4.82 5.32
N ARG A 96 -15.74 -4.87 5.85
CA ARG A 96 -16.96 -4.77 5.04
C ARG A 96 -17.10 -3.35 4.47
N PHE A 97 -17.58 -3.22 3.23
CA PHE A 97 -17.98 -1.94 2.66
C PHE A 97 -19.02 -1.24 3.54
N VAL A 98 -18.94 0.09 3.65
CA VAL A 98 -19.85 0.92 4.47
C VAL A 98 -20.32 2.16 3.71
N GLY A 99 -21.39 2.81 4.18
CA GLY A 99 -21.98 3.99 3.56
C GLY A 99 -23.03 3.64 2.50
N SER A 100 -22.90 4.20 1.30
CA SER A 100 -23.79 3.92 0.16
C SER A 100 -22.99 3.70 -1.11
N ILE A 101 -23.64 3.15 -2.15
CA ILE A 101 -23.01 2.97 -3.47
C ILE A 101 -22.54 4.31 -4.05
N GLU A 102 -23.34 5.35 -3.85
CA GLU A 102 -23.03 6.73 -4.26
C GLU A 102 -21.80 7.26 -3.53
N LEU A 103 -21.68 7.04 -2.22
CA LEU A 103 -20.50 7.42 -1.47
C LEU A 103 -19.24 6.69 -1.96
N GLN A 104 -19.33 5.39 -2.24
CA GLN A 104 -18.21 4.60 -2.74
C GLN A 104 -17.73 5.13 -4.10
N ILE A 105 -18.66 5.33 -5.04
CA ILE A 105 -18.36 5.82 -6.38
C ILE A 105 -17.85 7.26 -6.33
N GLY A 106 -18.53 8.14 -5.58
CA GLY A 106 -18.17 9.54 -5.40
C GLY A 106 -16.75 9.69 -4.86
N ARG A 107 -16.40 8.96 -3.79
CA ARG A 107 -15.04 8.96 -3.22
C ARG A 107 -13.99 8.52 -4.24
N LYS A 108 -14.26 7.44 -4.98
CA LYS A 108 -13.34 6.94 -5.99
C LYS A 108 -13.09 7.96 -7.10
N LEU A 109 -14.16 8.59 -7.60
CA LEU A 109 -14.08 9.62 -8.64
C LEU A 109 -13.32 10.86 -8.14
N TYR A 110 -13.63 11.33 -6.93
CA TYR A 110 -12.96 12.45 -6.28
C TYR A 110 -11.44 12.23 -6.18
N MET A 111 -11.04 11.06 -5.66
CA MET A 111 -9.62 10.72 -5.50
C MET A 111 -8.90 10.53 -6.84
N GLN A 112 -9.59 10.02 -7.87
CA GLN A 112 -9.04 9.94 -9.23
C GLN A 112 -8.79 11.32 -9.84
N GLN A 113 -9.70 12.28 -9.62
CA GLN A 113 -9.54 13.66 -10.08
C GLN A 113 -8.36 14.36 -9.38
N LEU A 114 -8.21 14.18 -8.06
CA LEU A 114 -7.05 14.70 -7.32
C LEU A 114 -5.73 14.20 -7.90
N ARG A 115 -5.61 12.90 -8.16
CA ARG A 115 -4.41 12.32 -8.79
C ARG A 115 -4.14 12.86 -10.19
N ALA A 116 -5.19 13.05 -11.00
CA ALA A 116 -5.05 13.62 -12.33
C ALA A 116 -4.56 15.08 -12.26
N ASN A 117 -5.04 15.86 -11.30
CA ASN A 117 -4.63 17.25 -11.11
C ASN A 117 -3.18 17.37 -10.60
N GLU A 118 -2.72 16.47 -9.74
CA GLU A 118 -1.31 16.41 -9.28
C GLU A 118 -0.35 16.10 -10.43
N SER A 119 -0.76 15.27 -11.40
CA SER A 119 0.06 14.92 -12.57
C SER A 119 0.25 16.04 -13.60
N HIS A 120 -0.58 17.09 -13.54
CA HIS A 120 -0.48 18.27 -14.42
C HIS A 120 0.37 19.41 -13.84
N GLY A 121 0.93 19.24 -12.64
CA GLY A 121 1.71 20.28 -11.94
C GLY A 121 3.15 20.51 -12.43
N CYS A 122 3.62 19.77 -13.44
CA CYS A 122 5.00 19.85 -13.94
C CYS A 122 5.15 20.18 -15.44
N ASP A 123 4.12 20.74 -16.07
CA ASP A 123 4.24 21.36 -17.40
C ASP A 123 4.24 22.90 -17.29
N VAL A 124 5.31 23.45 -16.72
CA VAL A 124 5.67 24.85 -16.96
C VAL A 124 7.01 24.89 -17.68
N GLY A 125 6.93 24.94 -19.01
CA GLY A 125 7.91 25.62 -19.84
C GLY A 125 8.91 24.74 -20.57
N SER A 126 8.55 24.29 -21.77
CA SER A 126 9.41 24.61 -22.92
C SER A 126 8.62 24.51 -24.24
N SER A 127 8.22 25.68 -24.74
CA SER A 127 7.93 25.86 -26.16
C SER A 127 9.24 25.68 -26.93
N SER A 128 9.42 24.54 -27.61
CA SER A 128 10.36 24.46 -28.74
C SER A 128 9.69 23.80 -29.93
N LYS A 129 9.55 24.61 -30.98
CA LYS A 129 9.21 24.24 -32.35
C LYS A 129 10.35 23.42 -32.98
N HIS A 130 10.00 22.68 -34.04
CA HIS A 130 10.82 21.86 -34.95
C HIS A 130 11.36 20.54 -34.36
N CYS A 131 11.31 19.41 -35.08
CA CYS A 131 11.86 19.19 -36.43
C CYS A 131 11.00 18.31 -37.36
N HIS A 132 11.33 18.39 -38.65
CA HIS A 132 10.69 17.90 -39.86
C HIS A 132 10.60 16.38 -40.09
N GLU A 133 9.66 16.05 -40.99
CA GLU A 133 9.43 14.80 -41.74
C GLU A 133 10.64 14.29 -42.54
N MET A 134 10.72 12.96 -42.72
CA MET A 134 11.16 12.30 -43.97
C MET A 134 10.66 10.85 -43.99
N ASP A 135 10.41 10.36 -45.20
CA ASP A 135 9.34 9.46 -45.65
C ASP A 135 9.78 8.02 -46.03
N SER A 136 8.76 7.15 -46.27
CA SER A 136 8.73 5.90 -47.09
C SER A 136 9.35 4.59 -46.55
N SER A 137 8.81 3.38 -46.75
CA SER A 137 7.74 2.89 -47.65
C SER A 137 7.22 1.48 -47.26
N ASP A 138 5.90 1.28 -47.43
CA ASP A 138 5.08 0.12 -47.87
C ASP A 138 5.48 -1.36 -47.59
N GLU A 139 4.55 -2.14 -47.02
CA GLU A 139 3.79 -3.23 -47.69
C GLU A 139 2.72 -3.84 -46.74
N GLU A 140 1.60 -4.26 -47.34
CA GLU A 140 0.27 -4.56 -46.78
C GLU A 140 0.13 -5.96 -46.14
N GLU A 141 -0.80 -6.14 -45.17
CA GLU A 141 -2.02 -6.98 -45.34
C GLU A 141 -2.76 -7.27 -44.00
N SER A 142 -3.90 -6.58 -43.87
CA SER A 142 -5.23 -7.03 -43.43
C SER A 142 -5.47 -7.91 -42.17
N THR A 143 -6.21 -7.26 -41.26
CA THR A 143 -7.35 -7.78 -40.46
C THR A 143 -7.11 -8.69 -39.24
N GLN A 144 -7.01 -8.05 -38.07
CA GLN A 144 -7.96 -8.29 -36.97
C GLN A 144 -8.03 -7.04 -36.08
N GLN A 145 -9.05 -6.24 -36.34
CA GLN A 145 -9.38 -4.99 -35.66
C GLN A 145 -9.99 -5.29 -34.29
N CYS A 146 -9.14 -5.51 -33.28
CA CYS A 146 -9.53 -5.27 -31.90
C CYS A 146 -9.44 -3.75 -31.70
N THR A 147 -10.57 -3.13 -31.42
CA THR A 147 -10.71 -1.69 -31.21
C THR A 147 -9.88 -1.24 -30.00
N SER A 148 -8.62 -0.92 -30.26
CA SER A 148 -7.80 -0.03 -29.47
C SER A 148 -8.49 1.33 -29.47
N GLY A 149 -9.36 1.52 -28.46
CA GLY A 149 -9.92 2.82 -28.17
C GLY A 149 -8.78 3.82 -28.04
N SER A 150 -8.84 4.87 -28.87
CA SER A 150 -8.16 6.15 -28.66
C SER A 150 -8.17 6.54 -27.17
N PRO A 151 -7.20 7.34 -26.69
CA PRO A 151 -7.30 7.90 -25.35
C PRO A 151 -8.58 8.73 -25.34
N LYS A 152 -9.68 8.15 -24.85
CA LYS A 152 -10.89 8.90 -24.57
C LYS A 152 -10.41 9.90 -23.54
N THR A 153 -10.30 11.15 -23.94
CA THR A 153 -10.23 12.30 -23.07
C THR A 153 -11.34 12.07 -22.07
N LYS A 154 -11.00 11.57 -20.86
CA LYS A 154 -11.96 11.38 -19.80
C LYS A 154 -12.39 12.78 -19.45
N VAL A 155 -13.53 13.21 -20.00
CA VAL A 155 -14.12 14.50 -19.66
C VAL A 155 -14.29 14.46 -18.14
N PRO A 156 -13.62 15.35 -17.39
CA PRO A 156 -13.74 15.36 -15.94
C PRO A 156 -15.21 15.54 -15.60
N LEU A 157 -15.75 14.66 -14.75
CA LEU A 157 -17.10 14.86 -14.23
C LEU A 157 -17.12 16.20 -13.47
N PRO A 158 -18.16 17.02 -13.65
CA PRO A 158 -18.31 18.26 -12.91
C PRO A 158 -18.21 18.03 -11.40
N GLU A 159 -17.47 18.90 -10.68
CA GLU A 159 -17.20 18.76 -9.24
C GLU A 159 -18.50 18.68 -8.43
N ASP A 160 -19.54 19.41 -8.84
CA ASP A 160 -20.87 19.40 -8.23
C ASP A 160 -21.53 18.01 -8.27
N VAL A 161 -21.32 17.23 -9.33
CA VAL A 161 -21.84 15.85 -9.44
C VAL A 161 -21.13 14.93 -8.46
N VAL A 162 -19.80 15.04 -8.36
CA VAL A 162 -18.98 14.22 -7.44
C VAL A 162 -19.33 14.52 -5.98
N GLN A 163 -19.47 15.80 -5.64
CA GLN A 163 -19.90 16.21 -4.30
C GLN A 163 -21.33 15.74 -3.99
N SER A 164 -22.25 15.84 -4.97
CA SER A 164 -23.63 15.37 -4.81
C SER A 164 -23.74 13.85 -4.56
N LEU A 165 -22.83 13.06 -5.14
CA LEU A 165 -22.73 11.62 -4.85
C LEU A 165 -22.26 11.38 -3.40
N MET A 166 -21.22 12.09 -2.96
CA MET A 166 -20.62 11.87 -1.64
C MET A 166 -21.51 12.33 -0.48
N ASN A 167 -22.29 13.39 -0.67
CA ASN A 167 -23.19 13.92 0.35
C ASN A 167 -24.61 13.31 0.31
N GLY A 168 -24.87 12.41 -0.65
CA GLY A 168 -26.15 11.72 -0.81
C GLY A 168 -27.27 12.54 -1.45
N GLN A 169 -26.96 13.69 -2.07
CA GLN A 169 -27.94 14.49 -2.83
C GLN A 169 -28.31 13.85 -4.17
N LEU A 170 -27.38 13.11 -4.78
CA LEU A 170 -27.62 12.35 -6.00
C LEU A 170 -27.73 10.87 -5.66
N VAL A 171 -28.83 10.24 -6.10
CA VAL A 171 -29.10 8.81 -5.93
C VAL A 171 -28.98 8.12 -7.28
N LEU A 172 -28.19 7.05 -7.35
CA LEU A 172 -27.98 6.30 -8.58
C LEU A 172 -29.12 5.30 -8.82
N PRO A 173 -29.49 5.04 -10.08
CA PRO A 173 -30.48 4.01 -10.38
C PRO A 173 -30.04 2.64 -9.85
N PHE A 174 -30.96 1.92 -9.23
CA PHE A 174 -30.78 0.55 -8.69
C PHE A 174 -29.85 0.43 -7.48
N SER A 175 -29.40 1.53 -6.86
CA SER A 175 -28.54 1.47 -5.68
C SER A 175 -29.24 0.85 -4.47
N GLU A 176 -30.58 0.84 -4.44
CA GLU A 176 -31.39 0.18 -3.41
C GLU A 176 -31.16 -1.33 -3.33
N LYS A 177 -30.70 -1.96 -4.42
CA LYS A 177 -30.39 -3.40 -4.47
C LYS A 177 -29.10 -3.76 -3.74
N PHE A 178 -28.28 -2.77 -3.40
CA PHE A 178 -26.97 -2.95 -2.78
C PHE A 178 -26.91 -2.22 -1.44
N SER A 179 -27.70 -2.71 -0.47
CA SER A 179 -27.72 -2.16 0.88
C SER A 179 -26.37 -2.36 1.57
N LEU A 180 -25.71 -1.27 1.94
CA LEU A 180 -24.48 -1.27 2.72
C LEU A 180 -24.76 -0.83 4.18
N PRO A 181 -24.01 -1.34 5.16
CA PRO A 181 -24.04 -0.83 6.53
C PRO A 181 -23.70 0.67 6.60
N PRO A 182 -24.14 1.39 7.65
CA PRO A 182 -23.79 2.79 7.84
C PRO A 182 -22.27 2.99 7.99
N ALA A 183 -21.79 4.19 7.66
CA ALA A 183 -20.42 4.61 7.92
C ALA A 183 -20.37 5.39 9.25
N VAL A 184 -20.20 4.67 10.35
CA VAL A 184 -20.06 5.24 11.69
C VAL A 184 -18.64 5.80 11.83
N PRO A 185 -18.44 7.10 12.14
CA PRO A 185 -17.10 7.64 12.30
C PRO A 185 -16.43 7.11 13.57
N CYS A 186 -15.10 7.20 13.62
CA CYS A 186 -14.33 6.91 14.83
C CYS A 186 -14.90 7.63 16.06
N PRO A 187 -15.08 6.94 17.22
CA PRO A 187 -15.54 7.55 18.46
C PRO A 187 -14.63 8.69 18.95
N GLY A 188 -13.34 8.58 18.65
CA GLY A 188 -12.37 9.63 18.90
C GLY A 188 -12.54 10.84 17.99
N GLY A 189 -13.11 10.70 16.79
CA GLY A 189 -13.31 11.81 15.85
C GLY A 189 -12.14 12.08 14.90
N CYS A 190 -11.33 11.06 14.56
CA CYS A 190 -10.07 11.28 13.81
C CYS A 190 -10.27 11.62 12.33
N GLY A 191 -11.48 11.45 11.81
CA GLY A 191 -11.79 11.63 10.38
C GLY A 191 -11.25 10.52 9.47
N GLU A 192 -10.35 9.66 9.96
CA GLU A 192 -9.64 8.65 9.17
C GLU A 192 -10.27 7.25 9.19
N ALA A 193 -10.87 6.87 10.32
CA ALA A 193 -11.44 5.54 10.53
C ALA A 193 -12.98 5.59 10.58
N TYR A 194 -13.60 4.59 9.93
CA TYR A 194 -15.04 4.42 9.84
C TYR A 194 -15.41 2.97 10.11
N TYR A 195 -16.62 2.73 10.61
CA TYR A 195 -17.08 1.44 11.10
C TYR A 195 -18.48 1.13 10.58
N CYS A 196 -18.79 -0.15 10.41
CA CYS A 196 -20.13 -0.58 10.00
C CYS A 196 -21.17 -0.50 11.12
N SER A 197 -20.72 -0.31 12.37
CA SER A 197 -21.56 -0.24 13.58
C SER A 197 -20.76 0.34 14.75
N MET A 198 -21.47 0.79 15.79
CA MET A 198 -20.85 1.18 17.06
C MET A 198 -20.08 0.03 17.72
N SER A 199 -20.61 -1.20 17.66
CA SER A 199 -19.92 -2.37 18.21
C SER A 199 -18.56 -2.62 17.57
N CYS A 200 -18.44 -2.50 16.24
CA CYS A 200 -17.13 -2.59 15.58
C CYS A 200 -16.19 -1.44 15.96
N ALA A 201 -16.73 -0.24 16.16
CA ALA A 201 -15.96 0.92 16.59
C ALA A 201 -15.39 0.74 18.01
N GLU A 202 -16.21 0.24 18.93
CA GLU A 202 -15.83 -0.01 20.33
C GLU A 202 -14.78 -1.12 20.44
N VAL A 203 -14.97 -2.25 19.76
CA VAL A 203 -14.00 -3.36 19.79
C VAL A 203 -12.65 -2.94 19.20
N ASP A 204 -12.65 -2.19 18.10
CA ASP A 204 -11.40 -1.68 17.52
C ASP A 204 -10.74 -0.64 18.41
N TRP A 205 -11.53 0.24 19.05
CA TRP A 205 -11.04 1.23 20.00
C TRP A 205 -10.33 0.58 21.19
N GLU A 206 -10.94 -0.43 21.80
CA GLU A 206 -10.40 -1.14 22.97
C GLU A 206 -9.16 -1.97 22.62
N SER A 207 -9.10 -2.53 21.41
CA SER A 207 -8.03 -3.43 21.01
C SER A 207 -6.80 -2.74 20.42
N SER A 208 -6.97 -1.73 19.55
CA SER A 208 -5.83 -1.18 18.81
C SER A 208 -5.95 0.29 18.37
N HIS A 209 -7.13 0.76 17.95
CA HIS A 209 -7.25 2.08 17.33
C HIS A 209 -6.92 3.23 18.29
N SER A 210 -7.30 3.10 19.57
CA SER A 210 -7.02 4.12 20.59
C SER A 210 -5.53 4.40 20.81
N LEU A 211 -4.65 3.46 20.43
CA LEU A 211 -3.19 3.59 20.52
C LEU A 211 -2.62 4.53 19.45
N LEU A 212 -3.27 4.61 18.28
CA LEU A 212 -2.81 5.35 17.11
C LEU A 212 -3.75 6.50 16.69
N CYS A 213 -4.87 6.67 17.39
CA CYS A 213 -5.80 7.76 17.13
C CYS A 213 -5.19 9.11 17.51
N THR A 214 -5.27 10.08 16.60
CA THR A 214 -4.61 11.39 16.70
C THR A 214 -5.49 12.51 17.27
N VAL A 215 -6.69 12.18 17.75
CA VAL A 215 -7.63 13.18 18.28
C VAL A 215 -7.25 13.59 19.71
N GLU A 216 -7.82 14.71 20.16
CA GLU A 216 -7.70 15.32 21.47
C GLU A 216 -7.94 14.33 22.62
N SER A 217 -6.89 13.55 22.94
CA SER A 217 -6.67 13.11 24.30
C SER A 217 -6.21 14.31 25.12
N SER A 218 -6.53 14.31 26.41
CA SER A 218 -6.07 15.29 27.40
C SER A 218 -4.53 15.45 27.46
N ASP A 219 -3.77 14.54 26.85
CA ASP A 219 -2.31 14.61 26.71
C ASP A 219 -1.91 15.13 25.31
N SER A 220 -1.60 16.42 25.26
CA SER A 220 -1.15 17.12 24.04
C SER A 220 0.25 16.69 23.59
N ALA A 221 1.12 16.29 24.52
CA ALA A 221 2.50 15.89 24.23
C ALA A 221 2.54 14.55 23.51
N ARG A 222 1.75 13.57 23.97
CA ARG A 222 1.58 12.29 23.29
C ARG A 222 1.06 12.47 21.87
N ARG A 223 0.04 13.32 21.69
CA ARG A 223 -0.54 13.62 20.37
C ARG A 223 0.50 14.22 19.42
N GLU A 224 1.27 15.21 19.89
CA GLU A 224 2.33 15.82 19.08
C GLU A 224 3.40 14.81 18.68
N ALA A 225 3.84 13.96 19.62
CA ALA A 225 4.79 12.89 19.34
C ALA A 225 4.25 11.89 18.31
N LEU A 226 2.99 11.49 18.44
CA LEU A 226 2.34 10.57 17.51
C LEU A 226 2.19 11.19 16.11
N LEU A 227 1.83 12.46 16.00
CA LEU A 227 1.78 13.17 14.72
C LEU A 227 3.16 13.26 14.06
N LYS A 228 4.21 13.54 14.83
CA LYS A 228 5.60 13.51 14.33
C LYS A 228 5.99 12.12 13.85
N PHE A 229 5.62 11.08 14.60
CA PHE A 229 5.86 9.69 14.21
C PHE A 229 5.12 9.33 12.92
N ILE A 230 3.82 9.62 12.82
CA ILE A 230 3.02 9.37 11.60
C ILE A 230 3.61 10.13 10.42
N LYS A 231 3.99 11.39 10.59
CA LYS A 231 4.66 12.17 9.54
C LYS A 231 5.97 11.53 9.10
N HIS A 232 6.78 11.04 10.04
CA HIS A 232 8.03 10.33 9.73
C HIS A 232 7.77 9.00 8.99
N ALA A 233 6.87 8.17 9.52
CA ALA A 233 6.50 6.89 8.92
C ALA A 233 5.90 7.08 7.51
N ASN A 234 5.01 8.06 7.34
CA ASN A 234 4.43 8.40 6.04
C ASN A 234 5.46 8.99 5.09
N LYS A 235 6.45 9.78 5.57
CA LYS A 235 7.55 10.23 4.71
C LYS A 235 8.26 9.02 4.13
N GLN A 236 8.63 8.04 4.96
CA GLN A 236 9.24 6.79 4.50
C GLN A 236 8.32 5.97 3.58
N MET A 237 7.02 5.88 3.86
CA MET A 237 6.05 5.17 3.03
C MET A 237 5.69 5.90 1.72
N ILE A 238 5.72 7.23 1.65
CA ILE A 238 5.54 8.00 0.40
C ILE A 238 6.73 7.76 -0.53
N TYR A 239 7.94 7.64 0.01
CA TYR A 239 9.10 7.16 -0.76
C TYR A 239 8.94 5.69 -1.21
N SER A 240 8.15 4.87 -0.50
CA SER A 240 8.05 3.42 -0.69
C SER A 240 6.79 2.91 -1.41
N SER A 241 5.72 3.69 -1.52
CA SER A 241 4.42 3.19 -2.01
C SER A 241 3.89 3.99 -3.20
N LEU A 242 4.32 3.57 -4.40
CA LEU A 242 3.51 3.54 -5.63
C LEU A 242 3.07 4.87 -6.26
N LEU A 243 3.53 6.03 -5.79
CA LEU A 243 3.23 7.33 -6.41
C LEU A 243 4.44 8.13 -6.87
N GLN A 244 5.66 7.73 -6.52
CA GLN A 244 6.87 8.39 -7.01
C GLN A 244 7.76 7.38 -7.71
N ARG A 245 8.16 7.70 -8.93
CA ARG A 245 9.10 6.88 -9.69
C ARG A 245 10.44 6.93 -8.98
N TRP A 246 11.19 5.83 -9.01
CA TRP A 246 12.50 5.72 -8.36
C TRP A 246 13.41 6.94 -8.60
N TRP A 247 13.49 7.43 -9.84
CA TRP A 247 14.31 8.60 -10.16
C TRP A 247 13.84 9.89 -9.48
N ASP A 248 12.55 10.05 -9.17
CA ASP A 248 12.01 11.23 -8.50
C ASP A 248 12.30 11.23 -6.98
N CYS A 249 12.64 10.07 -6.41
CA CYS A 249 12.61 9.86 -4.96
C CYS A 249 13.91 9.29 -4.36
N ILE A 250 14.85 8.81 -5.19
CA ILE A 250 16.19 8.37 -4.74
C ILE A 250 16.92 9.50 -3.98
N ALA A 251 17.69 9.16 -2.95
CA ALA A 251 18.49 10.14 -2.22
C ALA A 251 19.51 10.82 -3.15
N LEU A 252 19.68 12.13 -2.97
CA LEU A 252 20.79 12.85 -3.60
C LEU A 252 22.11 12.38 -2.97
N PRO A 253 23.12 12.02 -3.79
CA PRO A 253 24.47 11.78 -3.30
C PRO A 253 25.03 13.02 -2.60
N ASP A 254 25.91 12.83 -1.61
CA ASP A 254 26.52 13.91 -0.83
C ASP A 254 27.35 14.89 -1.70
N ASP A 255 27.77 14.45 -2.88
CA ASP A 255 28.56 15.20 -3.86
C ASP A 255 27.71 15.95 -4.91
N VAL A 256 26.38 15.84 -4.87
CA VAL A 256 25.47 16.56 -5.77
C VAL A 256 24.87 17.77 -5.04
N ASP A 257 25.12 18.97 -5.56
CA ASP A 257 24.47 20.18 -5.05
C ASP A 257 22.96 20.11 -5.33
N SER A 258 22.16 20.60 -4.38
CA SER A 258 20.73 20.86 -4.56
C SER A 258 20.38 21.62 -5.84
N SER A 259 21.25 22.50 -6.34
CA SER A 259 21.05 23.21 -7.61
C SER A 259 21.08 22.29 -8.83
N ASP A 260 21.74 21.14 -8.74
CA ASP A 260 21.91 20.17 -9.82
C ASP A 260 20.92 19.00 -9.73
N GLU A 261 20.01 19.02 -8.75
CA GLU A 261 19.05 17.93 -8.52
C GLU A 261 18.29 17.59 -9.80
N ALA A 262 17.74 18.57 -10.53
CA ALA A 262 16.98 18.30 -11.76
C ALA A 262 17.80 17.53 -12.82
N SER A 263 19.09 17.85 -12.95
CA SER A 263 20.01 17.17 -13.87
C SER A 263 20.26 15.73 -13.41
N PHE A 264 20.51 15.53 -12.12
CA PHE A 264 20.67 14.19 -11.53
C PHE A 264 19.43 13.32 -11.74
N ARG A 265 18.24 13.85 -11.43
CA ARG A 265 16.95 13.16 -11.62
C ARG A 265 16.76 12.71 -13.08
N LEU A 266 17.11 13.58 -14.03
CA LEU A 266 17.04 13.28 -15.47
C LEU A 266 18.01 12.16 -15.85
N GLN A 267 19.25 12.19 -15.36
CA GLN A 267 20.24 11.15 -15.63
C GLN A 267 19.79 9.77 -15.12
N ILE A 268 19.27 9.70 -13.90
CA ILE A 268 18.74 8.45 -13.33
C ILE A 268 17.54 7.94 -14.13
N LYS A 269 16.65 8.83 -14.57
CA LYS A 269 15.53 8.46 -15.46
C LYS A 269 16.00 7.92 -16.81
N MET A 270 17.04 8.51 -17.40
CA MET A 270 17.65 8.03 -18.65
C MET A 270 18.31 6.67 -18.48
N LEU A 271 19.01 6.45 -17.38
CA LEU A 271 19.59 5.15 -17.05
C LEU A 271 18.51 4.06 -16.94
N ALA A 272 17.39 4.34 -16.27
CA ALA A 272 16.26 3.42 -16.19
C ALA A 272 15.66 3.13 -17.58
N PHE A 273 15.58 4.14 -18.44
CA PHE A 273 15.11 3.96 -19.82
C PHE A 273 16.04 3.06 -20.64
N GLU A 274 17.34 3.31 -20.62
CA GLU A 274 18.33 2.50 -21.33
C GLU A 274 18.32 1.04 -20.85
N SER A 275 18.27 0.84 -19.53
CA SER A 275 18.17 -0.48 -18.92
C SER A 275 16.88 -1.21 -19.35
N LEU A 276 15.74 -0.51 -19.42
CA LEU A 276 14.49 -1.08 -19.93
C LEU A 276 14.61 -1.50 -21.40
N GLN A 277 15.29 -0.72 -22.26
CA GLN A 277 15.49 -1.10 -23.65
C GLN A 277 16.34 -2.37 -23.78
N LEU A 278 17.36 -2.52 -22.94
CA LEU A 278 18.17 -3.74 -22.89
C LEU A 278 17.33 -4.94 -22.42
N LEU A 279 16.51 -4.77 -21.38
CA LEU A 279 15.63 -5.82 -20.87
C LEU A 279 14.58 -6.25 -21.91
N LYS A 280 13.96 -5.29 -22.61
CA LYS A 280 13.05 -5.56 -23.72
C LYS A 280 13.72 -6.41 -24.80
N LYS A 281 14.96 -6.08 -25.19
CA LYS A 281 15.71 -6.88 -26.17
C LYS A 281 15.98 -8.31 -25.71
N ALA A 282 16.06 -8.56 -24.40
CA ALA A 282 16.39 -9.86 -23.86
C ALA A 282 15.17 -10.77 -23.65
N ILE A 283 14.07 -10.24 -23.11
CA ILE A 283 12.97 -11.06 -22.59
C ILE A 283 11.57 -10.55 -22.96
N PHE A 284 11.44 -9.62 -23.91
CA PHE A 284 10.13 -9.06 -24.25
C PHE A 284 9.17 -10.13 -24.78
N ASP A 285 7.98 -10.14 -24.20
CA ASP A 285 6.83 -10.89 -24.67
C ASP A 285 5.67 -9.92 -24.90
N LYS A 286 4.98 -10.08 -26.04
CA LYS A 286 3.85 -9.24 -26.43
C LYS A 286 2.69 -9.35 -25.45
N GLU A 287 2.46 -10.50 -24.84
CA GLU A 287 1.41 -10.70 -23.82
C GLU A 287 1.69 -9.85 -22.56
N CYS A 288 2.97 -9.57 -22.30
CA CYS A 288 3.45 -8.81 -21.15
C CYS A 288 3.80 -7.35 -21.49
N GLU A 289 3.47 -6.84 -22.68
CA GLU A 289 3.90 -5.51 -23.16
C GLU A 289 3.63 -4.39 -22.14
N SER A 290 2.47 -4.45 -21.48
CA SER A 290 2.08 -3.47 -20.45
C SER A 290 3.07 -3.37 -19.29
N LEU A 291 3.75 -4.47 -18.93
CA LEU A 291 4.76 -4.52 -17.85
C LEU A 291 6.08 -3.84 -18.25
N PHE A 292 6.36 -3.70 -19.55
CA PHE A 292 7.56 -3.07 -20.05
C PHE A 292 7.37 -1.57 -20.37
N SER A 293 6.66 -0.87 -19.50
CA SER A 293 6.63 0.60 -19.51
C SER A 293 7.73 1.16 -18.61
N LEU A 294 8.26 2.34 -18.95
CA LEU A 294 9.27 3.02 -18.13
C LEU A 294 8.78 3.26 -16.70
N GLU A 295 7.49 3.55 -16.57
CA GLU A 295 6.85 3.80 -15.28
C GLU A 295 6.82 2.54 -14.40
N ILE A 296 6.36 1.40 -14.91
CA ILE A 296 6.36 0.14 -14.16
C ILE A 296 7.78 -0.32 -13.86
N TYR A 297 8.69 -0.18 -14.82
CA TYR A 297 10.08 -0.58 -14.63
C TYR A 297 10.79 0.28 -13.56
N GLY A 298 10.53 1.59 -13.54
CA GLY A 298 11.01 2.48 -12.48
C GLY A 298 10.47 2.10 -11.10
N ASN A 299 9.21 1.67 -11.01
CA ASN A 299 8.64 1.17 -9.76
C ASN A 299 9.32 -0.12 -9.31
N ILE A 300 9.62 -1.05 -10.23
CA ILE A 300 10.32 -2.31 -9.93
C ILE A 300 11.72 -2.02 -9.39
N ILE A 301 12.50 -1.15 -10.04
CA ILE A 301 13.84 -0.76 -9.55
C ILE A 301 13.75 -0.17 -8.14
N GLY A 302 12.79 0.73 -7.91
CA GLY A 302 12.57 1.32 -6.59
C GLY A 302 12.29 0.28 -5.51
N ILE A 303 11.51 -0.76 -5.81
CA ILE A 303 11.27 -1.88 -4.88
C ILE A 303 12.57 -2.60 -4.51
N PHE A 304 13.47 -2.83 -5.47
CA PHE A 304 14.73 -3.55 -5.20
C PHE A 304 15.73 -2.69 -4.41
N GLU A 305 15.94 -1.44 -4.79
CA GLU A 305 16.87 -0.53 -4.11
C GLU A 305 16.46 -0.26 -2.66
N LEU A 306 15.16 -0.12 -2.39
CA LEU A 306 14.66 0.09 -1.03
C LEU A 306 14.79 -1.13 -0.12
N ASN A 307 14.85 -2.35 -0.68
CA ASN A 307 15.10 -3.57 0.10
C ASN A 307 16.60 -3.77 0.44
N ASN A 308 17.49 -2.97 -0.15
CA ASN A 308 18.93 -3.02 0.09
C ASN A 308 19.44 -1.97 1.11
N LEU A 309 18.53 -1.13 1.64
CA LEU A 309 18.79 -0.15 2.71
C LEU A 309 18.40 -0.71 4.08
#